data_AF-K1Y5K0-F1
#
_entry.id   AF-K1Y5K0-F1
#
_cell.length_a   1.000
_cell.length_b   1.000
_cell.length_c   1.000
_cell.angle_alpha   90.00
_cell.angle_beta   90.00
_cell.angle_gamma   90.00
#
_symmetry.space_group_name_H-M   'P 1'
#
loop_
_entity.id
_entity.type
_entity.pdbx_description
1 polymer ?
#
loop_
_entity_poly.entity_id
_entity_poly.type
_entity_poly.pdbx_seq_one_letter_code
_entity_poly.pdbx_strand_id
1 'polypeptide(L)'
;MKYAFSFLAVIALILIAGLGSQIPGMPYLFGVALPYLAMMIFLGGCVYRVVQWAKSPVPFAIQTTCGQGKSLDFIKHNKLEAPNTTAEVVARMFLEIVTFRSLFRNTKSEIYDGPKITYESSKWLWVFALIFHYSFLSIVVRHMRLFLDPIPFWVDWLEIGDGLFQVGAPNWYMSDIGLLLGCLLLFSRRLITRHVRFISLMNDYFPLVLIFAIALTGILMRYFLRTDIDIVNIKQLTVGLVTLSPTIGAEIGAIFYIHLFLVCALLAYFPFSKLMHFAGVFLSPTRNLKNNSRAVRHINPWNPRILPHSYAGYEDDFREYMVNAGIPVEKELSPAKAEE
;
A
#
# COMPACT_ATOMS: atom_id res chain seq x y z
N MET A 1 -18.05 13.16 13.22
CA MET A 1 -18.79 12.66 12.03
C MET A 1 -18.02 11.63 11.20
N LYS A 2 -16.80 11.92 10.71
CA LYS A 2 -16.04 11.03 9.79
C LYS A 2 -15.86 9.57 10.27
N TYR A 3 -15.46 9.38 11.52
CA TYR A 3 -15.29 8.04 12.11
C TYR A 3 -16.63 7.36 12.42
N ALA A 4 -17.64 8.12 12.87
CA ALA A 4 -18.98 7.59 13.14
C ALA A 4 -19.63 7.01 11.88
N PHE A 5 -19.52 7.70 10.75
CA PHE A 5 -19.98 7.17 9.47
C PHE A 5 -19.26 5.88 9.07
N SER A 6 -17.95 5.78 9.34
CA SER A 6 -17.18 4.57 9.06
C SER A 6 -17.66 3.37 9.89
N PHE A 7 -17.99 3.60 11.17
CA PHE A 7 -18.61 2.57 12.02
C PHE A 7 -20.01 2.19 11.54
N LEU A 8 -20.86 3.17 11.25
CA LEU A 8 -22.22 2.94 10.75
C LEU A 8 -22.20 2.16 9.43
N ALA A 9 -21.27 2.46 8.53
CA ALA A 9 -21.10 1.73 7.28
C ALA A 9 -20.76 0.25 7.53
N VAL A 10 -19.82 -0.04 8.44
CA VAL A 10 -19.46 -1.43 8.77
C VAL A 10 -20.61 -2.17 9.48
N ILE A 11 -21.32 -1.49 10.39
CA ILE A 11 -22.52 -2.05 11.04
C ILE A 11 -23.59 -2.38 9.98
N ALA A 12 -23.83 -1.48 9.02
CA ALA A 12 -24.76 -1.73 7.94
C ALA A 12 -24.35 -2.95 7.10
N LEU A 13 -23.06 -3.11 6.77
CA LEU A 13 -22.55 -4.30 6.08
C LEU A 13 -22.79 -5.59 6.88
N ILE A 14 -22.57 -5.55 8.20
CA ILE A 14 -22.83 -6.68 9.10
C ILE A 14 -24.32 -7.03 9.10
N LEU A 15 -25.20 -6.04 9.21
CA LEU A 15 -26.66 -6.26 9.22
C LEU A 15 -27.14 -6.79 7.87
N ILE A 16 -26.63 -6.27 6.74
CA ILE A 16 -26.97 -6.73 5.40
C ILE A 16 -26.60 -8.21 5.24
N ALA A 17 -25.40 -8.63 5.65
CA ALA A 17 -25.00 -10.02 5.55
C ALA A 17 -25.73 -10.92 6.56
N GLY A 18 -25.93 -10.44 7.79
CA GLY A 18 -26.62 -11.19 8.83
C GLY A 18 -28.07 -11.49 8.47
N LEU A 19 -28.83 -10.46 8.09
CA LEU A 19 -30.23 -10.61 7.67
C LEU A 19 -30.32 -11.28 6.30
N GLY A 20 -29.44 -10.91 5.36
CA GLY A 20 -29.45 -11.45 4.01
C GLY A 20 -29.16 -12.95 3.97
N SER A 21 -28.26 -13.45 4.82
CA SER A 21 -27.92 -14.89 4.87
C SER A 21 -29.06 -15.78 5.39
N GLN A 22 -30.05 -15.21 6.08
CA GLN A 22 -31.22 -15.94 6.59
C GLN A 22 -32.34 -16.09 5.55
N ILE A 23 -32.24 -15.39 4.41
CA ILE A 23 -33.25 -15.44 3.36
C ILE A 23 -32.97 -16.66 2.45
N PRO A 24 -33.97 -17.52 2.18
CA PRO A 24 -33.80 -18.66 1.26
C PRO A 24 -33.24 -18.22 -0.11
N GLY A 25 -32.23 -18.93 -0.60
CA GLY A 25 -31.56 -18.66 -1.88
C GLY A 25 -30.44 -17.60 -1.83
N MET A 26 -30.41 -16.73 -0.82
CA MET A 26 -29.31 -15.78 -0.62
C MET A 26 -27.95 -16.40 -0.24
N PRO A 27 -27.85 -17.61 0.37
CA PRO A 27 -26.56 -18.27 0.56
C PRO A 27 -25.72 -18.39 -0.72
N TYR A 28 -26.35 -18.57 -1.88
CA TYR A 28 -25.64 -18.58 -3.16
C TYR A 28 -25.08 -17.22 -3.54
N LEU A 29 -25.86 -16.16 -3.33
CA LEU A 29 -25.40 -14.79 -3.57
C LEU A 29 -24.17 -14.46 -2.70
N PHE A 30 -24.25 -14.71 -1.40
CA PHE A 30 -23.18 -14.39 -0.44
C PHE A 30 -22.00 -15.35 -0.48
N GLY A 31 -22.23 -16.64 -0.73
CA GLY A 31 -21.21 -17.68 -0.75
C GLY A 31 -20.49 -17.85 -2.09
N VAL A 32 -21.10 -17.42 -3.20
CA VAL A 32 -20.57 -17.68 -4.55
C VAL A 32 -20.47 -16.43 -5.39
N ALA A 33 -21.60 -15.78 -5.69
CA ALA A 33 -21.63 -14.67 -6.65
C ALA A 33 -20.83 -13.44 -6.16
N LEU A 34 -21.02 -13.04 -4.90
CA LEU A 34 -20.31 -11.90 -4.30
C LEU A 34 -18.80 -12.14 -4.16
N PRO A 35 -18.31 -13.31 -3.72
CA PRO A 35 -16.87 -13.63 -3.74
C PRO A 35 -16.25 -13.52 -5.13
N TYR A 36 -16.89 -14.06 -6.18
CA TYR A 36 -16.38 -13.91 -7.55
C TYR A 36 -16.37 -12.46 -8.01
N LEU A 37 -17.44 -11.71 -7.75
CA LEU A 37 -17.50 -10.28 -8.09
C LEU A 37 -16.41 -9.48 -7.36
N ALA A 38 -16.24 -9.71 -6.07
CA ALA A 38 -15.22 -9.05 -5.26
C ALA A 38 -13.80 -9.39 -5.76
N MET A 39 -13.55 -10.65 -6.13
CA MET A 39 -12.27 -11.08 -6.69
C MET A 39 -12.00 -10.43 -8.05
N MET A 40 -12.99 -10.37 -8.95
CA MET A 40 -12.86 -9.69 -10.24
C MET A 40 -12.56 -8.20 -10.07
N ILE A 41 -13.27 -7.50 -9.17
CA ILE A 41 -13.04 -6.09 -8.87
C ILE A 41 -11.65 -5.89 -8.26
N PHE A 42 -11.25 -6.75 -7.32
CA PHE A 42 -9.96 -6.69 -6.65
C PHE A 42 -8.81 -6.85 -7.65
N LEU A 43 -8.78 -7.97 -8.39
CA LEU A 43 -7.70 -8.27 -9.34
C LEU A 43 -7.68 -7.26 -10.49
N GLY A 44 -8.83 -7.00 -11.11
CA GLY A 44 -8.94 -6.04 -12.21
C GLY A 44 -8.55 -4.62 -11.78
N GLY A 45 -9.02 -4.18 -10.61
CA GLY A 45 -8.68 -2.89 -10.03
C GLY A 45 -7.20 -2.77 -9.65
N CYS A 46 -6.61 -3.80 -9.05
CA CYS A 46 -5.18 -3.83 -8.73
C CYS A 46 -4.32 -3.75 -9.99
N VAL A 47 -4.61 -4.57 -11.01
CA VAL A 47 -3.91 -4.54 -12.29
C VAL A 47 -4.04 -3.16 -12.94
N TYR A 48 -5.26 -2.61 -13.01
CA TYR A 48 -5.49 -1.29 -13.55
C TYR A 48 -4.63 -0.23 -12.86
N ARG A 49 -4.63 -0.19 -11.53
CA ARG A 49 -3.86 0.79 -10.74
C ARG A 49 -2.36 0.65 -10.95
N VAL A 50 -1.84 -0.58 -10.93
CA VAL A 50 -0.41 -0.86 -11.15
C VAL A 50 0.02 -0.43 -12.56
N VAL A 51 -0.79 -0.75 -13.58
CA VAL A 51 -0.51 -0.34 -14.97
C VAL A 51 -0.53 1.18 -15.12
N GLN A 52 -1.48 1.88 -14.50
CA GLN A 52 -1.53 3.35 -14.54
C GLN A 52 -0.28 3.99 -13.91
N TRP A 53 0.20 3.45 -12.78
CA TRP A 53 1.43 3.92 -12.16
C TRP A 53 2.68 3.57 -12.98
N ALA A 54 2.75 2.38 -13.56
CA ALA A 54 3.86 1.98 -14.42
C ALA A 54 3.96 2.84 -15.70
N LYS A 55 2.83 3.33 -16.21
CA LYS A 55 2.77 4.27 -17.34
C LYS A 55 3.12 5.71 -16.96
N SER A 56 3.16 6.04 -15.67
CA SER A 56 3.41 7.41 -15.22
C SER A 56 4.88 7.80 -15.51
N PRO A 57 5.11 8.90 -16.24
CA PRO A 57 6.47 9.31 -16.59
C PRO A 57 7.24 9.76 -15.35
N VAL A 58 8.53 9.42 -15.31
CA VAL A 58 9.46 9.86 -14.25
C VAL A 58 10.58 10.67 -14.92
N PRO A 59 10.35 11.96 -15.20
CA PRO A 59 11.28 12.78 -15.99
C PRO A 59 12.59 13.10 -15.25
N PHE A 60 12.58 13.01 -13.92
CA PHE A 60 13.70 13.40 -13.07
C PHE A 60 14.06 12.31 -12.06
N ALA A 61 15.36 12.22 -11.76
CA ALA A 61 15.88 11.41 -10.67
C ALA A 61 15.59 12.10 -9.32
N ILE A 62 14.45 11.77 -8.72
CA ILE A 62 13.91 12.39 -7.49
C ILE A 62 14.05 11.49 -6.25
N GLN A 63 15.09 10.65 -6.19
CA GLN A 63 15.34 9.82 -5.03
C GLN A 63 15.47 10.68 -3.76
N THR A 64 14.75 10.27 -2.71
CA THR A 64 14.93 10.85 -1.38
C THR A 64 16.21 10.32 -0.77
N THR A 65 17.04 11.24 -0.27
CA THR A 65 18.33 10.92 0.36
C THR A 65 18.43 11.58 1.72
N CYS A 66 18.68 10.79 2.76
CA CYS A 66 18.70 11.26 4.16
C CYS A 66 20.08 11.10 4.82
N GLY A 67 21.13 10.94 4.02
CA GLY A 67 22.48 10.70 4.50
C GLY A 67 23.53 11.01 3.45
N GLN A 68 24.81 10.84 3.83
CA GLN A 68 25.94 11.16 2.98
C GLN A 68 25.93 10.35 1.68
N GLY A 69 25.99 11.03 0.52
CA GLY A 69 26.17 10.40 -0.80
C GLY A 69 27.64 10.05 -1.10
N LYS A 70 27.87 9.32 -2.20
CA LYS A 70 29.20 8.82 -2.58
C LYS A 70 30.16 9.92 -3.10
N SER A 71 29.73 11.17 -3.24
CA SER A 71 30.50 12.21 -3.93
C SER A 71 31.81 12.65 -3.24
N LEU A 72 32.05 12.27 -1.98
CA LEU A 72 33.22 12.68 -1.21
C LEU A 72 33.92 11.44 -0.64
N ASP A 73 35.12 11.15 -1.12
CA ASP A 73 35.85 9.92 -0.75
C ASP A 73 36.27 9.87 0.72
N PHE A 74 36.42 11.04 1.35
CA PHE A 74 36.80 11.17 2.77
C PHE A 74 35.63 11.09 3.75
N ILE A 75 34.37 11.16 3.29
CA ILE A 75 33.20 11.01 4.16
C ILE A 75 32.53 9.68 3.87
N LYS A 76 32.35 8.86 4.91
CA LYS A 76 31.72 7.54 4.80
C LYS A 76 30.33 7.64 4.12
N HIS A 77 30.24 7.03 2.95
CA HIS A 77 29.00 6.92 2.18
C HIS A 77 27.94 6.10 2.94
N ASN A 78 26.74 6.65 3.05
CA ASN A 78 25.60 5.96 3.64
C ASN A 78 24.81 5.21 2.55
N LYS A 79 25.21 3.96 2.31
CA LYS A 79 24.70 3.10 1.22
C LYS A 79 23.17 2.95 1.20
N LEU A 80 22.52 2.88 2.36
CA LEU A 80 21.06 2.65 2.43
C LEU A 80 20.26 3.96 2.35
N GLU A 81 20.84 5.09 2.77
CA GLU A 81 20.18 6.40 2.70
C GLU A 81 20.41 7.14 1.39
N ALA A 82 21.53 6.87 0.74
CA ALA A 82 21.92 7.49 -0.52
C ALA A 82 22.41 6.42 -1.48
N PRO A 83 21.54 5.46 -1.88
CA PRO A 83 21.95 4.28 -2.63
C PRO A 83 22.51 4.67 -3.99
N ASN A 84 23.75 4.33 -4.29
CA ASN A 84 24.41 4.60 -5.57
C ASN A 84 24.32 3.42 -6.54
N THR A 85 24.16 2.20 -6.04
CA THR A 85 24.05 0.98 -6.87
C THR A 85 22.66 0.34 -6.79
N THR A 86 22.33 -0.53 -7.75
CA THR A 86 21.05 -1.24 -7.77
C THR A 86 20.89 -2.15 -6.54
N ALA A 87 21.97 -2.81 -6.11
CA ALA A 87 21.97 -3.65 -4.91
C ALA A 87 21.64 -2.84 -3.64
N GLU A 88 22.16 -1.62 -3.53
CA GLU A 88 21.86 -0.72 -2.40
C GLU A 88 20.39 -0.24 -2.41
N VAL A 89 19.83 0.01 -3.61
CA VAL A 89 18.40 0.31 -3.76
C VAL A 89 17.55 -0.89 -3.33
N VAL A 90 17.88 -2.09 -3.78
CA VAL A 90 17.16 -3.31 -3.41
C VAL A 90 17.23 -3.53 -1.89
N ALA A 91 18.39 -3.35 -1.27
CA ALA A 91 18.55 -3.46 0.18
C ALA A 91 17.73 -2.40 0.94
N ARG A 92 17.72 -1.15 0.45
CA ARG A 92 16.87 -0.08 1.00
C ARG A 92 15.39 -0.46 0.91
N MET A 93 14.94 -0.91 -0.27
CA MET A 93 13.56 -1.29 -0.52
C MET A 93 13.13 -2.47 0.34
N PHE A 94 13.98 -3.49 0.47
CA PHE A 94 13.73 -4.64 1.34
C PHE A 94 13.52 -4.21 2.78
N LEU A 95 14.42 -3.40 3.35
CA LEU A 95 14.27 -2.89 4.72
C LEU A 95 13.07 -1.96 4.87
N GLU A 96 12.69 -1.25 3.82
CA GLU A 96 11.51 -0.40 3.86
C GLU A 96 10.21 -1.21 3.88
N ILE A 97 10.14 -2.31 3.13
CA ILE A 97 8.94 -3.17 3.04
C ILE A 97 8.83 -4.08 4.27
N VAL A 98 9.93 -4.72 4.66
CA VAL A 98 9.95 -5.76 5.70
C VAL A 98 10.02 -5.15 7.09
N THR A 99 10.73 -4.03 7.27
CA THR A 99 10.98 -3.46 8.59
C THR A 99 10.60 -2.00 8.71
N PHE A 100 9.88 -1.40 7.75
CA PHE A 100 9.47 0.02 7.79
C PHE A 100 10.60 0.96 8.25
N ARG A 101 11.80 0.75 7.71
CA ARG A 101 13.02 1.37 8.24
C ARG A 101 12.96 2.90 8.27
N SER A 102 12.30 3.55 7.32
CA SER A 102 12.07 4.99 7.34
C SER A 102 11.27 5.44 8.57
N LEU A 103 10.25 4.67 8.97
CA LEU A 103 9.44 4.94 10.15
C LEU A 103 10.23 4.72 11.44
N PHE A 104 11.06 3.67 11.52
CA PHE A 104 11.91 3.43 12.70
C PHE A 104 12.80 4.64 13.03
N ARG A 105 13.30 5.29 11.99
CA ARG A 105 14.20 6.45 12.09
C ARG A 105 13.49 7.78 12.22
N ASN A 106 12.17 7.81 12.01
CA ASN A 106 11.45 9.06 11.93
C ASN A 106 11.42 9.73 13.32
N THR A 107 11.92 10.96 13.37
CA THR A 107 11.99 11.81 14.56
C THR A 107 11.05 12.99 14.38
N LYS A 108 10.18 13.21 15.36
CA LYS A 108 9.22 14.31 15.41
C LYS A 108 9.83 15.44 16.24
N SER A 109 9.93 16.63 15.65
CA SER A 109 10.29 17.84 16.40
C SER A 109 9.02 18.45 17.02
N GLU A 110 8.99 18.59 18.34
CA GLU A 110 7.95 19.31 19.07
C GLU A 110 8.55 20.41 19.93
N ILE A 111 7.77 21.44 20.24
CA ILE A 111 8.15 22.49 21.19
C ILE A 111 7.25 22.29 22.40
N TYR A 112 7.83 21.81 23.49
CA TYR A 112 7.16 21.69 24.77
C TYR A 112 7.56 22.90 25.63
N ASP A 113 6.61 23.80 25.88
CA ASP A 113 6.76 25.02 26.72
C ASP A 113 7.79 26.08 26.30
N GLY A 114 8.54 25.87 25.22
CA GLY A 114 9.54 26.81 24.71
C GLY A 114 10.76 26.99 25.64
N PRO A 115 11.89 27.55 25.16
CA PRO A 115 12.27 27.79 23.76
C PRO A 115 12.94 26.57 23.09
N LYS A 116 12.98 25.39 23.75
CA LYS A 116 13.72 24.22 23.27
C LYS A 116 12.85 23.30 22.43
N ILE A 117 13.35 22.94 21.24
CA ILE A 117 12.78 21.90 20.39
C ILE A 117 13.20 20.54 20.94
N THR A 118 12.23 19.70 21.29
CA THR A 118 12.45 18.29 21.63
C THR A 118 12.26 17.43 20.40
N TYR A 119 13.04 16.34 20.30
CA TYR A 119 12.93 15.36 19.22
C TYR A 119 12.42 14.04 19.78
N GLU A 120 11.19 13.68 19.47
CA GLU A 120 10.58 12.42 19.87
C GLU A 120 10.75 11.36 18.79
N SER A 121 11.07 10.13 19.20
CA SER A 121 11.20 9.00 18.28
C SER A 121 9.86 8.34 18.04
N SER A 122 9.57 7.98 16.78
CA SER A 122 8.34 7.26 16.41
C SER A 122 8.44 5.73 16.54
N LYS A 123 9.39 5.21 17.36
CA LYS A 123 9.62 3.77 17.58
C LYS A 123 8.39 3.00 18.06
N TRP A 124 7.55 3.60 18.90
CA TRP A 124 6.30 2.96 19.32
C TRP A 124 5.33 2.74 18.16
N LEU A 125 5.17 3.76 17.32
CA LEU A 125 4.37 3.64 16.10
C LEU A 125 4.96 2.58 15.16
N TRP A 126 6.28 2.50 15.08
CA TRP A 126 6.98 1.48 14.30
C TRP A 126 6.68 0.06 14.79
N VAL A 127 6.82 -0.22 16.10
CA VAL A 127 6.50 -1.54 16.66
C VAL A 127 5.04 -1.93 16.41
N PHE A 128 4.09 -1.03 16.72
CA PHE A 128 2.66 -1.35 16.55
C PHE A 128 2.25 -1.48 15.08
N ALA A 129 2.87 -0.71 14.17
CA ALA A 129 2.67 -0.87 12.75
C ALA A 129 3.17 -2.25 12.28
N LEU A 130 4.34 -2.71 12.74
CA LEU A 130 4.84 -4.04 12.40
C LEU A 130 3.95 -5.14 12.96
N ILE A 131 3.53 -5.06 14.23
CA ILE A 131 2.60 -6.03 14.82
C ILE A 131 1.33 -6.14 13.97
N PHE A 132 0.71 -5.01 13.62
CA PHE A 132 -0.47 -5.01 12.76
C PHE A 132 -0.22 -5.71 11.41
N HIS A 133 0.86 -5.36 10.70
CA HIS A 133 1.11 -5.88 9.35
C HIS A 133 1.52 -7.35 9.36
N TYR A 134 2.38 -7.78 10.28
CA TYR A 134 2.79 -9.19 10.38
C TYR A 134 1.67 -10.08 10.90
N SER A 135 0.84 -9.60 11.83
CA SER A 135 -0.38 -10.30 12.23
C SER A 135 -1.35 -10.46 11.06
N PHE A 136 -1.61 -9.37 10.31
CA PHE A 136 -2.46 -9.42 9.13
C PHE A 136 -1.92 -10.38 8.06
N LEU A 137 -0.62 -10.31 7.76
CA LEU A 137 0.04 -11.19 6.81
C LEU A 137 -0.02 -12.66 7.27
N SER A 138 0.31 -12.95 8.52
CA SER A 138 0.24 -14.29 9.11
C SER A 138 -1.17 -14.88 8.96
N ILE A 139 -2.20 -14.10 9.27
CA ILE A 139 -3.60 -14.48 9.12
C ILE A 139 -3.91 -14.80 7.65
N VAL A 140 -3.57 -13.92 6.71
CA VAL A 140 -3.81 -14.14 5.26
C VAL A 140 -3.11 -15.43 4.78
N VAL A 141 -1.85 -15.61 5.16
CA VAL A 141 -1.05 -16.78 4.78
C VAL A 141 -1.64 -18.07 5.36
N ARG A 142 -2.10 -18.04 6.62
CA ARG A 142 -2.82 -19.16 7.23
C ARG A 142 -4.16 -19.44 6.55
N HIS A 143 -4.90 -18.41 6.12
CA HIS A 143 -6.19 -18.60 5.45
C HIS A 143 -6.06 -19.41 4.16
N MET A 144 -4.87 -19.48 3.54
CA MET A 144 -4.59 -20.33 2.38
C MET A 144 -4.91 -21.81 2.63
N ARG A 145 -4.87 -22.29 3.88
CA ARG A 145 -5.33 -23.64 4.28
C ARG A 145 -6.73 -23.98 3.78
N LEU A 146 -7.62 -22.99 3.75
CA LEU A 146 -9.01 -23.19 3.30
C LEU A 146 -9.11 -23.30 1.78
N PHE A 147 -8.13 -22.76 1.05
CA PHE A 147 -8.15 -22.67 -0.40
C PHE A 147 -7.30 -23.75 -1.09
N LEU A 148 -6.46 -24.46 -0.34
CA LEU A 148 -5.47 -25.40 -0.87
C LEU A 148 -5.69 -26.82 -0.32
N ASP A 149 -5.66 -27.80 -1.22
CA ASP A 149 -5.66 -29.22 -0.86
C ASP A 149 -4.74 -30.00 -1.84
N PRO A 150 -3.60 -30.55 -1.39
CA PRO A 150 -3.11 -30.59 0.00
C PRO A 150 -2.59 -29.25 0.51
N ILE A 151 -2.52 -29.10 1.84
CA ILE A 151 -1.99 -27.90 2.51
C ILE A 151 -0.46 -27.89 2.38
N PRO A 152 0.17 -26.79 1.92
CA PRO A 152 1.62 -26.68 1.85
C PRO A 152 2.29 -26.68 3.23
N PHE A 153 3.44 -27.35 3.35
CA PHE A 153 4.16 -27.49 4.63
C PHE A 153 4.50 -26.16 5.32
N TRP A 154 4.80 -25.10 4.55
CA TRP A 154 5.16 -23.80 5.13
C TRP A 154 3.97 -23.10 5.81
N VAL A 155 2.72 -23.43 5.45
CA VAL A 155 1.52 -22.96 6.17
C VAL A 155 1.50 -23.56 7.57
N ASP A 156 1.73 -24.87 7.67
CA ASP A 156 1.70 -25.59 8.94
C ASP A 156 2.81 -25.11 9.90
N TRP A 157 4.01 -24.85 9.38
CA TRP A 157 5.10 -24.29 10.18
C TRP A 157 4.76 -22.91 10.75
N LEU A 158 4.11 -22.06 9.95
CA LEU A 158 3.66 -20.75 10.40
C LEU A 158 2.55 -20.87 11.46
N GLU A 159 1.61 -21.82 11.29
CA GLU A 159 0.56 -22.07 12.28
C GLU A 159 1.10 -22.53 13.63
N ILE A 160 2.11 -23.40 13.64
CA ILE A 160 2.75 -23.87 14.86
C ILE A 160 3.45 -22.70 15.57
N GLY A 161 4.19 -21.88 14.83
CA GLY A 161 4.89 -20.72 15.40
C GLY A 161 3.94 -19.63 15.91
N ASP A 162 2.79 -19.45 15.26
CA ASP A 162 1.78 -18.45 15.65
C ASP A 162 0.83 -18.94 16.76
N GLY A 163 0.75 -20.26 16.98
CA GLY A 163 0.00 -20.86 18.07
C GLY A 163 0.54 -20.40 19.43
N LEU A 164 -0.25 -19.62 20.16
CA LEU A 164 0.07 -19.08 21.48
C LEU A 164 0.30 -20.21 22.48
N PHE A 165 1.56 -20.63 22.65
CA PHE A 165 1.99 -21.68 23.60
C PHE A 165 1.17 -22.99 23.53
N GLN A 166 0.49 -23.26 22.41
CA GLN A 166 -0.48 -24.36 22.26
C GLN A 166 -1.58 -24.36 23.36
N VAL A 167 -1.98 -23.17 23.80
CA VAL A 167 -3.01 -22.98 24.83
C VAL A 167 -4.39 -22.97 24.18
N GLY A 168 -5.31 -23.77 24.74
CA GLY A 168 -6.71 -23.87 24.33
C GLY A 168 -6.99 -24.94 23.26
N ALA A 169 -8.25 -25.34 23.13
CA ALA A 169 -8.72 -26.25 22.09
C ALA A 169 -9.96 -25.62 21.40
N PRO A 170 -9.81 -24.95 20.23
CA PRO A 170 -8.61 -24.83 19.39
C PRO A 170 -7.54 -23.86 19.93
N ASN A 171 -6.29 -24.05 19.49
CA ASN A 171 -5.16 -23.20 19.86
C ASN A 171 -5.43 -21.73 19.54
N TRP A 172 -5.18 -20.87 20.52
CA TRP A 172 -5.16 -19.41 20.33
C TRP A 172 -4.00 -19.01 19.43
N TYR A 173 -4.18 -18.00 18.57
CA TYR A 173 -3.12 -17.47 17.72
C TYR A 173 -2.67 -16.09 18.19
N MET A 174 -1.35 -15.89 18.23
CA MET A 174 -0.74 -14.59 18.55
C MET A 174 -1.12 -13.52 17.53
N SER A 175 -1.23 -13.89 16.25
CA SER A 175 -1.64 -12.99 15.18
C SER A 175 -3.03 -12.41 15.40
N ASP A 176 -3.98 -13.19 15.93
CA ASP A 176 -5.38 -12.78 16.10
C ASP A 176 -5.46 -11.62 17.10
N ILE A 177 -4.80 -11.79 18.25
CA ILE A 177 -4.69 -10.78 19.30
C ILE A 177 -3.89 -9.57 18.80
N GLY A 178 -2.75 -9.83 18.14
CA GLY A 178 -1.88 -8.79 17.59
C GLY A 178 -2.60 -7.91 16.55
N LEU A 179 -3.45 -8.49 15.70
CA LEU A 179 -4.22 -7.74 14.72
C LEU A 179 -5.27 -6.85 15.40
N LEU A 180 -6.02 -7.36 16.37
CA LEU A 180 -7.02 -6.56 17.10
C LEU A 180 -6.35 -5.41 17.87
N LEU A 181 -5.26 -5.69 18.60
CA LEU A 181 -4.52 -4.66 19.33
C LEU A 181 -3.91 -3.64 18.37
N GLY A 182 -3.33 -4.07 17.26
CA GLY A 182 -2.80 -3.19 16.22
C GLY A 182 -3.87 -2.27 15.64
N CYS A 183 -5.04 -2.80 15.29
CA CYS A 183 -6.20 -2.02 14.86
C CYS A 183 -6.60 -0.98 15.92
N LEU A 184 -6.81 -1.41 17.17
CA LEU A 184 -7.24 -0.54 18.26
C LEU A 184 -6.23 0.58 18.52
N LEU A 185 -4.94 0.28 18.54
CA LEU A 185 -3.88 1.27 18.79
C LEU A 185 -3.77 2.27 17.64
N LEU A 186 -3.75 1.81 16.39
CA LEU A 186 -3.68 2.70 15.22
C LEU A 186 -4.95 3.57 15.09
N PHE A 187 -6.12 3.01 15.42
CA PHE A 187 -7.38 3.72 15.43
C PHE A 187 -7.40 4.77 16.55
N SER A 188 -7.00 4.37 17.76
CA SER A 188 -6.94 5.25 18.93
C SER A 188 -5.95 6.38 18.73
N ARG A 189 -4.77 6.12 18.13
CA ARG A 189 -3.82 7.17 17.74
C ARG A 189 -4.46 8.18 16.79
N ARG A 190 -5.21 7.72 15.79
CA ARG A 190 -5.88 8.58 14.82
C ARG A 190 -6.94 9.47 15.48
N LEU A 191 -7.61 8.95 16.50
CA LEU A 191 -8.50 9.74 17.34
C LEU A 191 -7.68 10.67 18.23
N ILE A 192 -6.87 10.19 19.14
CA ILE A 192 -6.29 11.00 20.22
C ILE A 192 -5.32 12.07 19.70
N THR A 193 -4.50 11.78 18.69
CA THR A 193 -3.50 12.73 18.19
C THR A 193 -4.15 13.82 17.32
N ARG A 194 -4.21 15.07 17.83
CA ARG A 194 -4.87 16.22 17.20
C ARG A 194 -4.50 16.42 15.72
N HIS A 195 -3.20 16.48 15.41
CA HIS A 195 -2.72 16.70 14.03
C HIS A 195 -3.15 15.57 13.08
N VAL A 196 -3.12 14.32 13.55
CA VAL A 196 -3.51 13.15 12.75
C VAL A 196 -5.02 13.15 12.54
N ARG A 197 -5.81 13.43 13.59
CA ARG A 197 -7.27 13.54 13.50
C ARG A 197 -7.70 14.59 12.48
N PHE A 198 -7.02 15.75 12.48
CA PHE A 198 -7.31 16.87 11.59
C PHE A 198 -7.16 16.49 10.11
N ILE A 199 -6.04 15.85 9.75
CA ILE A 199 -5.76 15.45 8.35
C ILE A 199 -6.47 14.15 7.93
N SER A 200 -7.07 13.41 8.86
CA SER A 200 -7.70 12.13 8.57
C SER A 200 -9.04 12.30 7.83
N LEU A 201 -9.22 11.48 6.81
CA LEU A 201 -10.42 11.39 5.98
C LEU A 201 -11.23 10.12 6.34
N MET A 202 -12.43 9.97 5.80
CA MET A 202 -13.25 8.77 6.01
C MET A 202 -12.54 7.48 5.55
N ASN A 203 -11.83 7.55 4.42
CA ASN A 203 -10.99 6.47 3.87
C ASN A 203 -9.84 6.06 4.82
N ASP A 204 -9.52 6.87 5.84
CA ASP A 204 -8.53 6.51 6.87
C ASP A 204 -9.11 5.71 8.04
N TYR A 205 -10.41 5.82 8.29
CA TYR A 205 -11.10 5.16 9.40
C TYR A 205 -11.78 3.87 8.93
N PHE A 206 -12.47 3.92 7.78
CA PHE A 206 -13.25 2.81 7.26
C PHE A 206 -12.47 1.49 7.13
N PRO A 207 -11.26 1.44 6.53
CA PRO A 207 -10.55 0.17 6.36
C PRO A 207 -10.11 -0.42 7.71
N LEU A 208 -9.78 0.44 8.66
CA LEU A 208 -9.33 0.01 9.99
C LEU A 208 -10.48 -0.61 10.79
N VAL A 209 -11.67 0.01 10.72
CA VAL A 209 -12.89 -0.54 11.33
C VAL A 209 -13.33 -1.83 10.63
N LEU A 210 -13.24 -1.88 9.30
CA LEU A 210 -13.58 -3.06 8.52
C LEU A 210 -12.66 -4.25 8.84
N ILE A 211 -11.33 -4.04 8.85
CA ILE A 211 -10.36 -5.08 9.22
C ILE A 211 -10.57 -5.54 10.67
N PHE A 212 -10.86 -4.61 11.59
CA PHE A 212 -11.20 -4.96 12.97
C PHE A 212 -12.44 -5.86 13.04
N ALA A 213 -13.51 -5.54 12.30
CA ALA A 213 -14.73 -6.35 12.26
C ALA A 213 -14.50 -7.74 11.61
N ILE A 214 -13.69 -7.82 10.55
CA ILE A 214 -13.28 -9.09 9.93
C ILE A 214 -12.53 -9.96 10.93
N ALA A 215 -11.52 -9.39 11.61
CA ALA A 215 -10.75 -10.10 12.62
C ALA A 215 -11.64 -10.57 13.79
N LEU A 216 -12.51 -9.68 14.29
CA LEU A 216 -13.42 -10.00 15.39
C LEU A 216 -14.40 -11.12 15.01
N THR A 217 -15.04 -11.04 13.85
CA THR A 217 -15.96 -12.08 13.37
C THR A 217 -15.24 -13.41 13.16
N GLY A 218 -14.01 -13.42 12.65
CA GLY A 218 -13.20 -14.63 12.51
C GLY A 218 -12.82 -15.27 13.86
N ILE A 219 -12.46 -14.47 14.86
CA ILE A 219 -12.18 -14.92 16.23
C ILE A 219 -13.45 -15.49 16.87
N LEU A 220 -14.57 -14.77 16.79
CA LEU A 220 -15.86 -15.23 17.31
C LEU A 220 -16.24 -16.58 16.69
N MET A 221 -16.12 -16.70 15.37
CA MET A 221 -16.38 -17.93 14.62
C MET A 221 -15.53 -19.10 15.09
N ARG A 222 -14.23 -18.87 15.33
CA ARG A 222 -13.27 -19.93 15.62
C ARG A 222 -13.31 -20.43 17.06
N TYR A 223 -13.52 -19.54 18.03
CA TYR A 223 -13.39 -19.87 19.45
C TYR A 223 -14.73 -19.91 20.21
N PHE A 224 -15.72 -19.10 19.82
CA PHE A 224 -16.94 -18.91 20.62
C PHE A 224 -18.20 -19.48 19.96
N LEU A 225 -18.31 -19.36 18.63
CA LEU A 225 -19.47 -19.78 17.84
C LEU A 225 -19.16 -21.00 16.98
N ARG A 226 -18.18 -21.81 17.38
CA ARG A 226 -17.66 -22.94 16.59
C ARG A 226 -18.67 -24.09 16.44
N THR A 227 -19.58 -24.25 17.40
CA THR A 227 -20.52 -25.37 17.47
C THR A 227 -21.45 -25.45 16.26
N ASP A 228 -21.77 -24.32 15.66
CA ASP A 228 -22.73 -24.24 14.53
C ASP A 228 -22.02 -24.14 13.17
N ILE A 229 -20.73 -24.53 13.11
CA ILE A 229 -19.87 -24.25 11.96
C ILE A 229 -19.19 -25.52 11.47
N ASP A 230 -19.64 -25.96 10.30
CA ASP A 230 -19.01 -27.07 9.59
C ASP A 230 -17.82 -26.59 8.75
N ILE A 231 -16.62 -26.80 9.31
CA ILE A 231 -15.35 -26.45 8.68
C ILE A 231 -15.13 -27.25 7.38
N VAL A 232 -15.66 -28.46 7.27
CA VAL A 232 -15.53 -29.30 6.07
C VAL A 232 -16.32 -28.68 4.93
N ASN A 233 -17.56 -28.27 5.19
CA ASN A 233 -18.40 -27.57 4.22
C ASN A 233 -17.81 -26.21 3.81
N ILE A 234 -17.23 -25.46 4.75
CA ILE A 234 -16.51 -24.22 4.43
C ILE A 234 -15.33 -24.51 3.50
N LYS A 235 -14.49 -25.51 3.83
CA LYS A 235 -13.33 -25.88 3.00
C LYS A 235 -13.77 -26.34 1.60
N GLN A 236 -14.84 -27.12 1.51
CA GLN A 236 -15.40 -27.56 0.23
C GLN A 236 -15.89 -26.37 -0.61
N LEU A 237 -16.58 -25.40 0.00
CA LEU A 237 -16.98 -24.17 -0.68
C LEU A 237 -15.76 -23.38 -1.16
N THR A 238 -14.77 -23.13 -0.30
CA THR A 238 -13.59 -22.32 -0.65
C THR A 238 -12.70 -22.97 -1.70
N VAL A 239 -12.49 -24.29 -1.63
CA VAL A 239 -11.79 -25.04 -2.70
C VAL A 239 -12.62 -25.00 -3.99
N GLY A 240 -13.94 -25.23 -3.91
CA GLY A 240 -14.85 -25.15 -5.05
C GLY A 240 -14.83 -23.78 -5.73
N LEU A 241 -14.72 -22.68 -4.97
CA LEU A 241 -14.59 -21.34 -5.52
C LEU A 241 -13.29 -21.19 -6.34
N VAL A 242 -12.18 -21.71 -5.84
CA VAL A 242 -10.86 -21.64 -6.50
C VAL A 242 -10.80 -22.57 -7.72
N THR A 243 -11.42 -23.74 -7.67
CA THR A 243 -11.50 -24.70 -8.79
C THR A 243 -12.60 -24.37 -9.80
N LEU A 244 -13.32 -23.26 -9.62
CA LEU A 244 -14.43 -22.83 -10.47
C LEU A 244 -15.59 -23.84 -10.54
N SER A 245 -15.77 -24.62 -9.48
CA SER A 245 -16.83 -25.61 -9.30
C SER A 245 -17.49 -25.42 -7.91
N PRO A 246 -18.16 -24.28 -7.68
CA PRO A 246 -18.70 -23.97 -6.36
C PRO A 246 -19.84 -24.92 -6.00
N THR A 247 -19.72 -25.57 -4.85
CA THR A 247 -20.79 -26.38 -4.26
C THR A 247 -21.11 -25.80 -2.89
N ILE A 248 -22.39 -25.51 -2.66
CA ILE A 248 -22.88 -25.13 -1.34
C ILE A 248 -23.39 -26.43 -0.69
N GLY A 249 -22.71 -26.85 0.36
CA GLY A 249 -23.12 -27.99 1.18
C GLY A 249 -24.27 -27.63 2.13
N ALA A 250 -24.27 -28.24 3.32
CA ALA A 250 -25.27 -27.97 4.35
C ALA A 250 -25.27 -26.49 4.80
N GLU A 251 -26.32 -26.09 5.53
CA GLU A 251 -26.45 -24.72 6.04
C GLU A 251 -25.22 -24.30 6.88
N ILE A 252 -24.50 -23.29 6.40
CA ILE A 252 -23.39 -22.67 7.11
C ILE A 252 -23.97 -21.54 7.98
N GLY A 253 -23.55 -21.44 9.24
CA GLY A 253 -24.04 -20.41 10.16
C GLY A 253 -23.88 -18.97 9.64
N ALA A 254 -24.83 -18.08 9.98
CA ALA A 254 -24.87 -16.69 9.51
C ALA A 254 -23.56 -15.89 9.75
N ILE A 255 -22.85 -16.19 10.84
CA ILE A 255 -21.57 -15.54 11.17
C ILE A 255 -20.49 -15.76 10.08
N PHE A 256 -20.52 -16.90 9.38
CA PHE A 256 -19.64 -17.17 8.26
C PHE A 256 -19.93 -16.23 7.09
N TYR A 257 -21.21 -16.08 6.72
CA TYR A 257 -21.59 -15.17 5.64
C TYR A 257 -21.30 -13.70 5.99
N ILE A 258 -21.46 -13.30 7.25
CA ILE A 258 -21.02 -11.98 7.72
C ILE A 258 -19.52 -11.81 7.49
N HIS A 259 -18.70 -12.74 7.97
CA HIS A 259 -17.25 -12.67 7.80
C HIS A 259 -16.84 -12.62 6.32
N LEU A 260 -17.36 -13.55 5.52
CA LEU A 260 -17.10 -13.65 4.08
C LEU A 260 -17.52 -12.37 3.35
N PHE A 261 -18.69 -11.82 3.66
CA PHE A 261 -19.17 -10.58 3.05
C PHE A 261 -18.30 -9.38 3.42
N LEU A 262 -17.84 -9.27 4.67
CA LEU A 262 -16.91 -8.22 5.08
C LEU A 262 -15.56 -8.35 4.35
N VAL A 263 -15.06 -9.57 4.14
CA VAL A 263 -13.87 -9.82 3.32
C VAL A 263 -14.11 -9.43 1.86
N CYS A 264 -15.25 -9.78 1.28
CA CYS A 264 -15.63 -9.37 -0.07
C CYS A 264 -15.68 -7.84 -0.20
N ALA A 265 -16.27 -7.16 0.79
CA ALA A 265 -16.30 -5.70 0.84
C ALA A 265 -14.88 -5.11 0.93
N LEU A 266 -14.00 -5.71 1.73
CA LEU A 266 -12.59 -5.30 1.81
C LEU A 266 -11.89 -5.45 0.46
N LEU A 267 -12.05 -6.59 -0.21
CA LEU A 267 -11.46 -6.86 -1.52
C LEU A 267 -11.97 -5.90 -2.61
N ALA A 268 -13.28 -5.69 -2.69
CA ALA A 268 -13.88 -4.76 -3.64
C ALA A 268 -13.44 -3.30 -3.39
N TYR A 269 -13.28 -2.92 -2.11
CA TYR A 269 -12.81 -1.60 -1.72
C TYR A 269 -11.31 -1.39 -1.93
N PHE A 270 -10.52 -2.45 -1.84
CA PHE A 270 -9.06 -2.43 -1.81
C PHE A 270 -8.43 -1.58 -2.94
N PRO A 271 -8.71 -1.81 -4.25
CA PRO A 271 -8.01 -1.13 -5.34
C PRO A 271 -8.26 0.39 -5.40
N PHE A 272 -9.35 0.85 -4.78
CA PHE A 272 -9.76 2.25 -4.76
C PHE A 272 -9.30 3.00 -3.50
N SER A 273 -8.50 2.35 -2.64
CA SER A 273 -8.19 2.85 -1.31
C SER A 273 -6.69 3.03 -1.05
N LYS A 274 -6.35 3.52 0.15
CA LYS A 274 -4.97 3.60 0.63
C LYS A 274 -4.32 2.23 0.85
N LEU A 275 -5.09 1.14 0.85
CA LEU A 275 -4.56 -0.23 0.97
C LEU A 275 -3.64 -0.61 -0.20
N MET A 276 -3.81 0.03 -1.37
CA MET A 276 -2.93 -0.15 -2.52
C MET A 276 -1.46 0.25 -2.29
N HIS A 277 -1.12 0.82 -1.12
CA HIS A 277 0.27 1.08 -0.73
C HIS A 277 1.14 -0.20 -0.78
N PHE A 278 0.56 -1.40 -0.60
CA PHE A 278 1.30 -2.67 -0.69
C PHE A 278 1.99 -2.85 -2.04
N ALA A 279 1.35 -2.43 -3.14
CA ALA A 279 1.92 -2.45 -4.49
C ALA A 279 2.62 -1.12 -4.82
N GLY A 280 2.04 0.00 -4.37
CA GLY A 280 2.56 1.34 -4.67
C GLY A 280 3.98 1.59 -4.14
N VAL A 281 4.40 0.91 -3.07
CA VAL A 281 5.75 1.03 -2.51
C VAL A 281 6.83 0.71 -3.56
N PHE A 282 6.63 -0.32 -4.39
CA PHE A 282 7.59 -0.77 -5.41
C PHE A 282 7.75 0.23 -6.57
N LEU A 283 6.71 1.02 -6.83
CA LEU A 283 6.63 1.96 -7.94
C LEU A 283 6.93 3.40 -7.52
N SER A 284 7.43 3.63 -6.30
CA SER A 284 7.73 4.98 -5.80
C SER A 284 9.12 5.47 -6.26
N PRO A 285 9.21 6.45 -7.18
CA PRO A 285 10.50 6.93 -7.72
C PRO A 285 11.41 7.52 -6.64
N THR A 286 10.80 8.05 -5.58
CA THR A 286 11.52 8.61 -4.44
C THR A 286 12.32 7.57 -3.64
N ARG A 287 12.04 6.28 -3.82
CA ARG A 287 12.64 5.19 -3.03
C ARG A 287 13.36 4.15 -3.89
N ASN A 288 12.84 3.88 -5.09
CA ASN A 288 13.35 2.83 -5.98
C ASN A 288 14.40 3.31 -7.01
N LEU A 289 14.82 4.57 -6.93
CA LEU A 289 15.86 5.14 -7.81
C LEU A 289 17.24 5.21 -7.14
N LYS A 290 18.28 5.14 -7.96
CA LYS A 290 19.69 5.33 -7.56
C LYS A 290 20.00 6.81 -7.41
N ASN A 291 20.77 7.16 -6.39
CA ASN A 291 21.36 8.46 -6.16
C ASN A 291 22.64 8.67 -6.96
N ASN A 292 22.52 8.66 -8.29
CA ASN A 292 23.65 8.79 -9.20
C ASN A 292 23.53 10.00 -10.15
N SER A 293 22.67 10.98 -9.84
CA SER A 293 22.46 12.17 -10.69
C SER A 293 23.74 13.00 -10.91
N ARG A 294 24.74 12.86 -10.03
CA ARG A 294 26.07 13.51 -10.16
C ARG A 294 27.09 12.64 -10.90
N ALA A 295 26.82 11.36 -11.10
CA ALA A 295 27.73 10.40 -11.73
C ALA A 295 27.30 10.01 -13.15
N VAL A 296 26.00 10.11 -13.45
CA VAL A 296 25.42 9.74 -14.75
C VAL A 296 24.51 10.86 -15.20
N ARG A 297 24.63 11.25 -16.47
CA ARG A 297 23.70 12.18 -17.11
C ARG A 297 22.38 11.45 -17.37
N HIS A 298 21.32 11.85 -16.68
CA HIS A 298 19.96 11.38 -16.95
C HIS A 298 19.33 12.24 -18.03
N ILE A 299 19.05 11.65 -19.18
CA ILE A 299 18.37 12.32 -20.28
C ILE A 299 16.89 11.97 -20.16
N ASN A 300 16.06 13.01 -20.07
CA ASN A 300 14.62 12.84 -20.06
C ASN A 300 14.18 12.29 -21.45
N PRO A 301 13.53 11.10 -21.51
CA PRO A 301 13.05 10.52 -22.77
C PRO A 301 12.03 11.36 -23.52
N TRP A 302 11.37 12.29 -22.81
CA TRP A 302 10.39 13.23 -23.35
C TRP A 302 11.00 14.56 -23.81
N ASN A 303 12.33 14.72 -23.75
CA ASN A 303 12.94 15.91 -24.33
C ASN A 303 12.71 15.91 -25.85
N PRO A 304 12.18 17.01 -26.42
CA PRO A 304 12.06 17.11 -27.87
C PRO A 304 13.46 17.03 -28.48
N ARG A 305 13.53 16.60 -29.74
CA ARG A 305 14.77 16.69 -30.51
C ARG A 305 15.09 18.15 -30.76
N ILE A 306 15.84 18.76 -29.86
CA ILE A 306 16.42 20.08 -30.07
C ILE A 306 17.59 19.88 -31.02
N LEU A 307 17.40 20.30 -32.28
CA LEU A 307 18.52 20.40 -33.21
C LEU A 307 19.41 21.57 -32.74
N PRO A 308 20.73 21.39 -32.67
CA PRO A 308 21.61 22.50 -32.37
C PRO A 308 21.42 23.58 -33.43
N HIS A 309 21.03 24.78 -33.03
CA HIS A 309 21.05 25.94 -33.90
C HIS A 309 22.47 26.51 -33.88
N SER A 310 23.14 26.52 -35.03
CA SER A 310 24.50 27.05 -35.10
C SER A 310 24.46 28.57 -34.87
N TYR A 311 25.57 29.14 -34.39
CA TYR A 311 25.66 30.59 -34.29
C TYR A 311 25.41 31.25 -35.66
N ALA A 312 25.97 30.70 -36.74
CA ALA A 312 25.73 31.20 -38.09
C ALA A 312 24.25 31.19 -38.50
N GLY A 313 23.49 30.14 -38.15
CA GLY A 313 22.05 30.07 -38.41
C GLY A 313 21.24 31.01 -37.53
N TYR A 314 21.61 31.12 -36.24
CA TYR A 314 21.00 32.07 -35.32
C TYR A 314 21.24 33.51 -35.77
N GLU A 315 22.46 33.82 -36.18
CA GLU A 315 22.84 35.11 -36.74
C GLU A 315 22.08 35.37 -38.04
N ASP A 316 21.89 34.39 -38.92
CA ASP A 316 21.08 34.55 -40.14
C ASP A 316 19.61 34.88 -39.82
N ASP A 317 19.02 34.23 -38.82
CA ASP A 317 17.62 34.45 -38.42
C ASP A 317 17.39 35.79 -37.70
N PHE A 318 18.38 36.26 -36.94
CA PHE A 318 18.22 37.40 -36.01
C PHE A 318 19.17 38.58 -36.27
N ARG A 319 19.92 38.57 -37.39
CA ARG A 319 20.98 39.56 -37.69
C ARG A 319 20.53 41.00 -37.52
N GLU A 320 19.37 41.32 -38.08
CA GLU A 320 18.82 42.68 -38.08
C GLU A 320 18.56 43.17 -36.65
N TYR A 321 17.94 42.32 -35.82
CA TYR A 321 17.71 42.62 -34.41
C TYR A 321 19.01 42.75 -33.63
N MET A 322 20.01 41.93 -33.93
CA MET A 322 21.33 41.98 -33.29
C MET A 322 22.06 43.29 -33.61
N VAL A 323 22.10 43.69 -34.88
CA VAL A 323 22.71 44.97 -35.30
C VAL A 323 21.97 46.16 -34.70
N ASN A 324 20.63 46.16 -34.72
CA ASN A 324 19.82 47.23 -34.13
C ASN A 324 20.01 47.33 -32.60
N ALA A 325 20.34 46.22 -31.93
CA ALA A 325 20.65 46.18 -30.52
C ALA A 325 22.14 46.44 -30.20
N GLY A 326 22.98 46.73 -31.20
CA GLY A 326 24.42 46.97 -31.03
C GLY A 326 25.22 45.71 -30.66
N ILE A 327 24.68 44.53 -30.93
CA ILE A 327 25.35 43.24 -30.71
C ILE A 327 26.26 42.96 -31.92
N PRO A 328 27.54 42.60 -31.73
CA PRO A 328 28.46 42.31 -32.82
C PRO A 328 28.01 41.08 -33.62
N VAL A 329 28.16 41.17 -34.96
CA VAL A 329 27.81 40.15 -35.96
C VAL A 329 29.04 39.85 -36.83
N GLU A 330 29.16 38.62 -37.34
CA GLU A 330 30.25 38.20 -38.23
C GLU A 330 29.95 38.47 -39.71
N LYS A 331 28.67 38.46 -40.10
CA LYS A 331 28.21 38.74 -41.46
C LYS A 331 27.57 40.13 -41.52
N GLU A 332 27.91 40.90 -42.54
CA GLU A 332 27.25 42.19 -42.78
C GLU A 332 25.77 42.01 -43.13
N LEU A 333 24.91 42.99 -42.83
CA LEU A 333 23.52 42.96 -43.26
C LEU A 333 23.46 42.92 -44.79
N SER A 334 22.62 42.04 -45.34
CA SER A 334 22.31 42.11 -46.76
C SER A 334 21.76 43.51 -47.05
N PRO A 335 22.17 44.18 -48.14
CA PRO A 335 21.52 45.41 -48.56
C PRO A 335 20.03 45.16 -48.69
N ALA A 336 19.22 46.04 -48.10
CA ALA A 336 17.76 45.97 -48.22
C ALA A 336 17.42 45.82 -49.71
N LYS A 337 16.64 44.80 -50.07
CA LYS A 337 16.03 44.77 -51.40
C LYS A 337 15.22 46.05 -51.50
N ALA A 338 15.61 46.93 -52.43
CA ALA A 338 14.82 48.08 -52.78
C ALA A 338 13.39 47.59 -53.05
N GLU A 339 12.44 48.10 -52.29
CA GLU A 339 11.01 47.89 -52.54
C GLU A 339 10.72 48.32 -53.98
N GLU A 340 10.15 47.41 -54.76
CA GLU A 340 9.63 47.70 -56.11
C GLU A 340 8.20 48.24 -56.00
#